data_AF-A8ZTS0-F1
#
_entry.id   AF-A8ZTS0-F1
#
_cell.length_a   1.000
_cell.length_b   1.000
_cell.length_c   1.000
_cell.angle_alpha   90.00
_cell.angle_beta   90.00
_cell.angle_gamma   90.00
#
_symmetry.space_group_name_H-M   'P 1'
#
loop_
_entity.id
_entity.type
_entity.pdbx_description
1 polymer ?
#
loop_
_entity_poly.entity_id
_entity_poly.type
_entity_poly.pdbx_seq_one_letter_code
_entity_poly.pdbx_strand_id
1 'polypeptide(L)'
;MTEKKALKLGLSFGIIIGVIALVFVLKFCISIEKTVSYEEYPSLLEAIESNASTEEILKILKKNPEAINRLQQQDGESFVFDDPIGTAALLNRKDIILLLIEHGGDPLKATDYIMNQYGSSNKEAIGLIRECIKESSSEDKEREVP
;
A
#
# COMPACT_ATOMS: atom_id res chain seq x y z
N MET A 1 -58.18 27.23 -17.16
CA MET A 1 -56.74 27.59 -17.31
C MET A 1 -55.84 26.90 -16.26
N THR A 2 -56.29 25.81 -15.65
CA THR A 2 -55.68 25.16 -14.47
C THR A 2 -55.03 23.82 -14.78
N GLU A 3 -55.56 23.04 -15.72
CA GLU A 3 -55.05 21.69 -16.05
C GLU A 3 -53.66 21.69 -16.71
N LYS A 4 -53.39 22.63 -17.63
CA LYS A 4 -52.08 22.72 -18.29
C LYS A 4 -50.93 23.05 -17.32
N LYS A 5 -51.23 23.68 -16.18
CA LYS A 5 -50.23 23.99 -15.13
C LYS A 5 -49.89 22.76 -14.30
N ALA A 6 -50.90 21.95 -13.94
CA ALA A 6 -50.69 20.70 -13.20
C ALA A 6 -49.86 19.68 -14.01
N LEU A 7 -50.12 19.57 -15.32
CA LEU A 7 -49.36 18.67 -16.20
C LEU A 7 -47.88 19.07 -16.34
N LYS A 8 -47.60 20.38 -16.46
CA LYS A 8 -46.22 20.91 -16.48
C LYS A 8 -45.48 20.68 -15.17
N LEU A 9 -46.18 20.81 -14.04
CA LEU A 9 -45.59 20.60 -12.72
C LEU A 9 -45.23 19.12 -12.51
N GLY A 10 -46.15 18.19 -12.82
CA GLY A 10 -45.89 16.76 -12.72
C GLY A 10 -44.74 16.27 -13.62
N LEU A 11 -44.63 16.82 -14.84
CA LEU A 11 -43.55 16.49 -15.77
C LEU A 11 -42.18 16.97 -15.23
N SER A 12 -42.11 18.16 -14.62
CA SER A 12 -40.87 18.66 -14.02
C SER A 12 -40.42 17.84 -12.81
N PHE A 13 -41.35 17.40 -11.95
CA PHE A 13 -41.01 16.56 -10.79
C PHE A 13 -40.52 15.17 -11.20
N GLY A 14 -41.14 14.55 -12.22
CA GLY A 14 -40.70 13.25 -12.74
C GLY A 14 -39.28 13.29 -13.31
N ILE A 15 -38.92 14.37 -14.02
CA ILE A 15 -37.57 14.55 -14.56
C ILE A 15 -36.55 14.72 -13.43
N ILE A 16 -36.87 15.53 -12.41
CA ILE A 16 -35.96 15.75 -11.27
C ILE A 16 -35.69 14.45 -10.50
N ILE A 17 -36.73 13.66 -10.22
CA ILE A 17 -36.58 12.36 -9.54
C ILE A 17 -35.76 11.39 -10.40
N GLY A 18 -36.00 11.35 -11.71
CA GLY A 18 -35.23 10.52 -12.65
C GLY A 18 -33.74 10.89 -12.70
N VAL A 19 -33.41 12.18 -12.70
CA VAL A 19 -32.01 12.65 -12.69
C VAL A 19 -31.32 12.31 -11.37
N ILE A 20 -32.01 12.46 -10.23
CA ILE A 20 -31.46 12.09 -8.91
C ILE A 20 -31.18 10.59 -8.84
N ALA A 21 -32.13 9.75 -9.30
CA ALA A 21 -31.95 8.30 -9.34
C ALA A 21 -30.79 7.89 -10.26
N LEU A 22 -30.65 8.53 -11.43
CA LEU A 22 -29.54 8.28 -12.35
C LEU A 22 -28.19 8.65 -11.74
N VAL A 23 -28.09 9.79 -11.05
CA VAL A 23 -26.87 10.20 -10.33
C VAL A 23 -26.55 9.21 -9.21
N PHE A 24 -27.57 8.68 -8.52
CA PHE A 24 -27.38 7.69 -7.46
C PHE A 24 -26.88 6.35 -8.03
N VAL A 25 -27.46 5.88 -9.15
CA VAL A 25 -27.01 4.68 -9.86
C VAL A 25 -25.59 4.87 -10.39
N LEU A 26 -25.26 6.02 -10.97
CA LEU A 26 -23.90 6.31 -11.43
C LEU A 26 -22.90 6.33 -10.26
N LYS A 27 -23.25 6.98 -9.13
CA LYS A 27 -22.41 6.93 -7.93
C LYS A 27 -22.27 5.50 -7.39
N PHE A 28 -23.33 4.71 -7.43
CA PHE A 28 -23.33 3.32 -6.99
C PHE A 28 -22.49 2.44 -7.93
N CYS A 29 -22.59 2.61 -9.25
CA CYS A 29 -21.76 1.92 -10.24
C CYS A 29 -20.28 2.30 -10.11
N ILE A 30 -19.95 3.58 -9.91
CA ILE A 30 -18.58 4.03 -9.63
C ILE A 30 -18.09 3.46 -8.29
N SER A 31 -18.98 3.31 -7.30
CA SER A 31 -18.65 2.67 -6.02
C SER A 31 -18.44 1.17 -6.15
N ILE A 32 -19.12 0.49 -7.08
CA ILE A 32 -18.92 -0.93 -7.38
C ILE A 32 -17.65 -1.14 -8.20
N GLU A 33 -17.27 -0.26 -9.12
CA GLU A 33 -15.98 -0.39 -9.82
C GLU A 33 -14.75 -0.23 -8.90
N LYS A 34 -14.95 0.31 -7.68
CA LYS A 34 -13.92 0.27 -6.63
C LYS A 34 -13.81 -1.07 -5.91
N THR A 35 -14.65 -2.07 -6.20
CA THR A 35 -14.31 -3.47 -5.92
C THR A 35 -13.33 -3.93 -6.98
N VAL A 36 -12.13 -3.37 -6.86
CA VAL A 36 -10.93 -3.71 -7.60
C VAL A 36 -10.84 -5.23 -7.69
N SER A 37 -10.82 -5.71 -8.92
CA SER A 37 -10.33 -7.03 -9.28
C SER A 37 -8.96 -7.24 -8.63
N TYR A 38 -8.93 -7.89 -7.48
CA TYR A 38 -7.71 -8.44 -6.90
C TYR A 38 -7.28 -9.59 -7.81
N GLU A 39 -6.56 -9.26 -8.89
CA GLU A 39 -5.66 -10.25 -9.46
C GLU A 39 -4.73 -10.69 -8.33
N GLU A 40 -4.85 -11.97 -8.02
CA GLU A 40 -4.21 -12.79 -7.01
C GLU A 40 -2.68 -12.68 -7.10
N TYR A 41 -2.13 -11.57 -6.64
CA TYR A 41 -0.70 -11.44 -6.37
C TYR A 41 -0.46 -11.72 -4.90
N PRO A 42 0.55 -12.54 -4.56
CA PRO A 42 0.95 -12.72 -3.17
C PRO A 42 1.20 -11.35 -2.56
N SER A 43 0.84 -11.20 -1.29
CA SER A 43 1.15 -9.95 -0.58
C SER A 43 2.65 -9.65 -0.72
N LEU A 44 3.03 -8.37 -0.68
CA LEU A 44 4.45 -7.99 -0.74
C LEU A 44 5.29 -8.77 0.29
N LEU A 45 4.70 -9.00 1.47
CA LEU A 45 5.30 -9.81 2.52
C LEU A 45 5.48 -11.27 2.12
N GLU A 46 4.43 -11.92 1.63
CA GLU A 46 4.46 -13.32 1.18
C GLU A 46 5.50 -13.54 0.07
N ALA A 47 5.64 -12.57 -0.86
CA ALA A 47 6.68 -12.61 -1.87
C ALA A 47 8.09 -12.55 -1.26
N ILE A 48 8.30 -11.73 -0.22
CA ILE A 48 9.59 -11.66 0.48
C ILE A 48 9.88 -12.98 1.22
N GLU A 49 8.89 -13.53 1.92
CA GLU A 49 8.97 -14.79 2.68
C GLU A 49 9.22 -16.01 1.78
N SER A 50 8.63 -16.01 0.59
CA SER A 50 8.85 -17.04 -0.43
C SER A 50 10.17 -16.88 -1.20
N ASN A 51 11.04 -15.94 -0.81
CA ASN A 51 12.30 -15.62 -1.48
C ASN A 51 12.12 -15.17 -2.95
N ALA A 52 11.06 -14.43 -3.26
CA ALA A 52 10.84 -13.87 -4.60
C ALA A 52 12.00 -12.95 -5.04
N SER A 53 12.27 -12.92 -6.33
CA SER A 53 13.34 -12.11 -6.93
C SER A 53 13.09 -10.60 -6.77
N THR A 54 14.16 -9.79 -6.89
CA THR A 54 14.05 -8.31 -6.87
C THR A 54 13.06 -7.79 -7.90
N GLU A 55 13.01 -8.43 -9.07
CA GLU A 55 12.13 -8.10 -10.19
C GLU A 55 10.66 -8.38 -9.88
N GLU A 56 10.38 -9.46 -9.15
CA GLU A 56 9.03 -9.79 -8.69
C GLU A 56 8.56 -8.79 -7.64
N ILE A 57 9.41 -8.48 -6.66
CA ILE A 57 9.12 -7.45 -5.66
C ILE A 57 8.87 -6.09 -6.33
N LEU A 58 9.71 -5.71 -7.30
CA LEU A 58 9.54 -4.48 -8.06
C LEU A 58 8.21 -4.45 -8.84
N LYS A 59 7.78 -5.57 -9.44
CA LYS A 59 6.47 -5.66 -10.11
C LYS A 59 5.32 -5.43 -9.13
N ILE A 60 5.40 -6.01 -7.93
CA ILE A 60 4.40 -5.81 -6.87
C ILE A 60 4.35 -4.34 -6.45
N LEU A 61 5.50 -3.72 -6.18
CA LEU A 61 5.61 -2.32 -5.78
C LEU A 61 5.09 -1.36 -6.87
N LYS A 62 5.36 -1.64 -8.15
CA LYS A 62 4.84 -0.85 -9.27
C LYS A 62 3.31 -0.92 -9.38
N LYS A 63 2.72 -2.07 -9.10
CA LYS A 63 1.27 -2.27 -9.13
C LYS A 63 0.58 -1.71 -7.88
N ASN A 64 1.27 -1.76 -6.74
CA ASN A 64 0.74 -1.42 -5.42
C ASN A 64 1.82 -0.77 -4.54
N PRO A 65 2.14 0.53 -4.77
CA PRO A 65 3.20 1.20 -4.02
C PRO A 65 2.86 1.34 -2.53
N GLU A 66 1.58 1.39 -2.18
CA GLU A 66 1.14 1.46 -0.78
C GLU A 66 1.39 0.17 0.01
N ALA A 67 1.73 -0.94 -0.66
CA ALA A 67 2.11 -2.19 0.01
C ALA A 67 3.35 -2.03 0.91
N ILE A 68 4.22 -1.05 0.61
CA ILE A 68 5.52 -0.90 1.25
C ILE A 68 5.45 -0.51 2.73
N ASN A 69 4.37 0.18 3.13
CA ASN A 69 4.16 0.67 4.50
C ASN A 69 2.82 0.18 5.07
N ARG A 70 2.19 -0.81 4.43
CA ARG A 70 0.84 -1.27 4.78
C ARG A 70 0.85 -1.88 6.17
N LEU A 71 0.12 -1.26 7.09
CA LEU A 71 -0.17 -1.82 8.39
C LEU A 71 -1.39 -2.74 8.26
N GLN A 72 -1.21 -4.06 8.38
CA GLN A 72 -2.35 -4.93 8.67
C GLN A 72 -2.67 -4.79 10.16
N GLN A 73 -3.76 -4.09 10.48
CA GLN A 73 -4.39 -4.25 11.79
C GLN A 73 -5.23 -5.50 11.69
N GLN A 74 -4.77 -6.60 12.30
CA GLN A 74 -5.63 -7.75 12.52
C GLN A 74 -6.45 -7.48 13.78
N ASP A 75 -7.76 -7.68 13.66
CA ASP A 75 -8.77 -7.40 14.67
C ASP A 75 -8.35 -7.94 16.07
N GLY A 76 -7.97 -7.03 16.96
CA GLY A 76 -8.10 -7.19 18.40
C GLY A 76 -7.00 -7.93 19.18
N GLU A 77 -6.18 -8.82 18.62
CA GLU A 77 -5.26 -9.62 19.47
C GLU A 77 -3.82 -9.85 18.98
N SER A 78 -3.41 -9.36 17.81
CA SER A 78 -1.98 -9.34 17.49
C SER A 78 -1.67 -8.29 16.42
N PHE A 79 -0.82 -7.33 16.76
CA PHE A 79 -0.19 -6.48 15.76
C PHE A 79 0.86 -7.32 15.02
N VAL A 80 0.43 -8.13 14.05
CA VAL A 80 1.34 -8.58 13.00
C VAL A 80 1.56 -7.36 12.13
N PHE A 81 2.57 -6.60 12.50
CA PHE A 81 3.02 -5.51 11.69
C PHE A 81 3.71 -6.16 10.48
N ASP A 82 3.03 -6.14 9.34
CA ASP A 82 3.65 -6.49 8.06
C ASP A 82 4.74 -5.43 7.81
N ASP A 83 5.97 -5.75 8.19
CA ASP A 83 7.14 -4.91 7.90
C ASP A 83 7.98 -5.57 6.80
N PRO A 84 7.80 -5.17 5.52
CA PRO A 84 8.58 -5.71 4.42
C PRO A 84 10.10 -5.58 4.64
N ILE A 85 10.55 -4.45 5.21
CA ILE A 85 11.97 -4.21 5.48
C ILE A 85 12.42 -5.11 6.64
N GLY A 86 11.63 -5.19 7.71
CA GLY A 86 11.92 -6.03 8.87
C GLY A 86 12.04 -7.51 8.50
N THR A 87 11.10 -8.02 7.70
CA THR A 87 11.11 -9.40 7.22
C THR A 87 12.29 -9.67 6.28
N ALA A 88 12.56 -8.77 5.33
CA ALA A 88 13.73 -8.89 4.46
C ALA A 88 15.05 -8.91 5.28
N ALA A 89 15.13 -8.12 6.36
CA ALA A 89 16.29 -8.11 7.25
C ALA A 89 16.45 -9.41 8.05
N LEU A 90 15.36 -9.98 8.55
CA LEU A 90 15.37 -11.28 9.21
C LEU A 90 15.79 -12.42 8.27
N LEU A 91 15.48 -12.28 6.98
CA LEU A 91 15.90 -13.20 5.91
C LEU A 91 17.27 -12.87 5.31
N ASN A 92 17.99 -11.86 5.84
CA ASN A 92 19.29 -11.40 5.36
C ASN A 92 19.30 -11.00 3.86
N ARG A 93 18.20 -10.43 3.37
CA ARG A 93 17.99 -10.04 1.97
C ARG A 93 18.30 -8.57 1.72
N LYS A 94 19.59 -8.24 1.71
CA LYS A 94 20.11 -6.87 1.56
C LYS A 94 19.60 -6.16 0.30
N ASP A 95 19.54 -6.88 -0.82
CA ASP A 95 19.01 -6.44 -2.11
C ASP A 95 17.58 -5.91 -2.01
N ILE A 96 16.73 -6.64 -1.29
CA ILE A 96 15.33 -6.25 -1.08
C ILE A 96 15.21 -5.09 -0.10
N ILE A 97 16.03 -5.05 0.95
CA ILE A 97 16.02 -3.93 1.91
C ILE A 97 16.34 -2.61 1.19
N LEU A 98 17.40 -2.58 0.37
CA LEU A 98 17.77 -1.42 -0.42
C LEU A 98 16.63 -1.01 -1.36
N LEU A 99 16.08 -1.97 -2.10
CA LEU A 99 14.95 -1.72 -3.01
C LEU A 99 13.75 -1.10 -2.28
N LEU A 100 13.40 -1.62 -1.10
CA LEU A 100 12.27 -1.13 -0.31
C LEU A 100 12.54 0.29 0.23
N ILE A 101 13.76 0.59 0.68
CA ILE A 101 14.14 1.94 1.13
C ILE A 101 14.05 2.94 -0.03
N GLU A 102 14.58 2.59 -1.21
CA GLU A 102 14.51 3.43 -2.41
C GLU A 102 13.07 3.75 -2.85
N HIS A 103 12.13 2.84 -2.58
CA HIS A 103 10.72 3.00 -2.92
C HIS A 103 9.89 3.62 -1.79
N GLY A 104 10.52 4.16 -0.74
CA GLY A 104 9.86 4.93 0.32
C GLY A 104 9.43 4.12 1.54
N GLY A 105 9.99 2.91 1.72
CA GLY A 105 9.85 2.18 2.97
C GLY A 105 10.61 2.87 4.09
N ASP A 106 10.06 2.81 5.32
CA ASP A 106 10.67 3.46 6.49
C ASP A 106 11.52 2.46 7.31
N PRO A 107 12.86 2.51 7.20
CA PRO A 107 13.73 1.57 7.89
C PRO A 107 13.84 1.82 9.41
N LEU A 108 13.48 3.00 9.90
CA LEU A 108 13.42 3.26 11.34
C LEU A 108 12.23 2.54 11.96
N LYS A 109 11.08 2.61 11.28
CA LYS A 109 9.87 1.86 11.64
C LYS A 109 10.14 0.34 11.71
N ALA A 110 10.92 -0.17 10.75
CA ALA A 110 11.36 -1.57 10.74
C ALA A 110 12.29 -1.94 11.90
N THR A 111 13.17 -1.01 12.28
CA THR A 111 14.03 -1.20 13.46
C THR A 111 13.19 -1.29 14.73
N ASP A 112 12.23 -0.38 14.90
CA ASP A 112 11.32 -0.36 16.05
C ASP A 112 10.48 -1.64 16.11
N TYR A 113 10.00 -2.12 14.96
CA TYR A 113 9.27 -3.39 14.87
C TYR A 113 10.12 -4.57 15.36
N ILE A 114 11.34 -4.75 14.83
CA ILE A 114 12.21 -5.86 15.21
C ILE A 114 12.53 -5.82 16.70
N MET A 115 12.81 -4.64 17.25
CA MET A 115 13.09 -4.47 18.67
C MET A 115 11.89 -4.82 19.55
N ASN A 116 10.68 -4.42 19.15
CA ASN A 116 9.47 -4.66 19.93
C ASN A 116 9.00 -6.12 19.86
N GLN A 117 9.06 -6.75 18.69
CA GLN A 117 8.58 -8.13 18.52
C GLN A 117 9.59 -9.19 18.95
N TYR A 118 10.85 -9.03 18.57
CA TYR A 118 11.85 -10.08 18.76
C TYR A 118 12.92 -9.72 19.80
N GLY A 119 12.88 -8.50 20.35
CA GLY A 119 13.80 -8.04 21.37
C GLY A 119 15.21 -7.74 20.84
N SER A 120 16.12 -7.43 21.77
CA SER A 120 17.49 -7.00 21.47
C SER A 120 18.43 -8.10 20.96
N SER A 121 17.95 -9.33 20.76
CA SER A 121 18.74 -10.45 20.25
C SER A 121 18.98 -10.35 18.74
N ASN A 122 18.10 -9.69 17.99
CA ASN A 122 18.22 -9.56 16.52
C ASN A 122 19.06 -8.34 16.09
N LYS A 123 20.25 -8.21 16.70
CA LYS A 123 21.19 -7.12 16.37
C LYS A 123 21.71 -7.22 14.94
N GLU A 124 21.75 -8.42 14.37
CA GLU A 124 22.20 -8.67 13.00
C GLU A 124 21.25 -8.05 11.98
N ALA A 125 19.95 -8.33 12.08
CA ALA A 125 18.93 -7.73 11.22
C ALA A 125 18.91 -6.19 11.33
N ILE A 126 19.00 -5.65 12.56
CA ILE A 126 19.09 -4.20 12.79
C ILE A 126 20.39 -3.62 12.21
N GLY A 127 21.49 -4.35 12.32
CA GLY A 127 22.79 -3.99 11.75
C GLY A 127 22.71 -3.89 10.23
N LEU A 128 22.07 -4.87 9.59
CA LEU A 128 21.87 -4.92 8.15
C LEU A 128 21.03 -3.74 7.64
N ILE A 129 19.94 -3.41 8.33
CA ILE A 129 19.12 -2.23 7.99
C ILE A 129 19.96 -0.95 8.08
N ARG A 130 20.76 -0.80 9.14
CA ARG A 130 21.65 0.37 9.31
C ARG A 130 22.73 0.48 8.24
N GLU A 131 23.24 -0.65 7.78
CA GLU A 131 24.18 -0.70 6.66
C GLU A 131 23.52 -0.20 5.38
N CYS A 132 22.31 -0.71 5.06
CA CYS A 132 21.55 -0.30 3.88
C CYS A 132 21.20 1.21 3.89
N ILE A 133 20.84 1.77 5.05
CA ILE A 133 20.60 3.22 5.19
C ILE A 133 21.85 4.04 4.83
N LYS A 134 23.03 3.58 5.25
CA LYS A 134 24.29 4.29 4.96
C LYS A 134 24.61 4.23 3.46
N GLU A 135 24.39 3.07 2.85
CA GLU A 135 24.62 2.86 1.42
C GLU A 135 23.71 3.74 0.57
N SER A 136 22.40 3.75 0.85
CA SER A 136 21.45 4.61 0.13
C SER A 136 21.81 6.10 0.29
N SER A 137 22.29 6.52 1.46
CA SER A 137 22.72 7.90 1.72
C SER A 137 24.06 8.28 1.07
N SER A 138 24.90 7.30 0.71
CA SER A 138 26.20 7.54 0.06
C SER A 138 26.09 7.66 -1.44
N GLU A 139 25.16 6.95 -2.08
CA GLU A 139 24.94 7.02 -3.51
C GLU A 139 24.36 8.36 -3.97
N ASP A 140 23.54 9.02 -3.13
CA ASP A 140 23.02 10.35 -3.40
C ASP A 140 24.13 11.41 -3.52
N LYS A 141 25.30 11.18 -2.91
CA LYS A 141 26.44 12.12 -2.99
C LYS A 141 27.30 11.93 -4.22
N GLU A 142 27.28 10.76 -4.86
CA GLU A 142 28.04 10.52 -6.10
C GLU A 142 27.26 10.95 -7.36
N ARG A 143 25.93 11.06 -7.30
CA ARG A 143 25.10 11.55 -8.43
C ARG A 143 25.07 13.08 -8.56
N GLU A 144 25.67 13.83 -7.63
CA GLU A 144 25.79 15.30 -7.67
C GLU A 144 27.14 15.81 -8.24
N VAL A 145 27.94 14.96 -8.90
CA VAL A 145 29.14 15.43 -9.61
C VAL A 145 28.78 15.67 -11.09
N PRO A 146 28.90 16.92 -11.60
CA PRO A 146 28.44 17.32 -12.94
C PRO A 146 29.28 16.77 -14.10
#